data_AF-V6LIS1-F1
#
_entry.id   AF-V6LIS1-F1
#
_cell.length_a   1.000
_cell.length_b   1.000
_cell.length_c   1.000
_cell.angle_alpha   90.00
_cell.angle_beta   90.00
_cell.angle_gamma   90.00
#
_symmetry.space_group_name_H-M   'P 1'
#
loop_
_entity.id
_entity.type
_entity.pdbx_description
1 polymer ?
#
loop_
_entity_poly.entity_id
_entity_poly.type
_entity_poly.pdbx_seq_one_letter_code
_entity_poly.pdbx_strand_id
1 'polypeptide(L)'
;MENEFFDACKQGNCIKIQDLLPQISSKRESREFYFQGFAGIHYAAYYGQLEAFQLLFDHQKHMKTINEIMVVSKQHDYIHSLPPKLNCLELAIINAKLEVIKYISTIFQQNYGLFLKNKTQKRRLIQLLQKGNNQIQKFVQQEILEQFKVQKVKDGSLLCEFQ
;
A
#
# COMPACT_ATOMS: atom_id res chain seq x y z
N MET A 1 -16.08 18.87 -2.89
CA MET A 1 -16.49 17.44 -2.90
C MET A 1 -15.33 16.48 -3.10
N GLU A 2 -14.66 16.45 -4.26
CA GLU A 2 -13.60 15.45 -4.49
C GLU A 2 -12.37 15.62 -3.57
N ASN A 3 -11.86 16.85 -3.45
CA ASN A 3 -10.77 17.16 -2.53
C ASN A 3 -11.12 16.80 -1.08
N GLU A 4 -12.37 17.02 -0.68
CA GLU A 4 -12.84 16.76 0.67
C GLU A 4 -12.84 15.27 1.03
N PHE A 5 -13.04 14.39 0.05
CA PHE A 5 -12.94 12.95 0.25
C PHE A 5 -11.50 12.52 0.47
N PHE A 6 -10.56 13.03 -0.33
CA PHE A 6 -9.14 12.70 -0.16
C PHE A 6 -8.61 13.25 1.16
N ASP A 7 -9.03 14.46 1.54
CA ASP A 7 -8.69 15.04 2.84
C ASP A 7 -9.30 14.22 3.99
N ALA A 8 -10.54 13.72 3.85
CA ALA A 8 -11.14 12.79 4.82
C ALA A 8 -10.37 11.47 4.93
N CYS A 9 -9.94 10.88 3.81
CA CYS A 9 -9.11 9.68 3.78
C CYS A 9 -7.75 9.88 4.48
N LYS A 10 -7.14 11.06 4.28
CA LYS A 10 -5.89 11.45 4.95
C LYS A 10 -6.07 11.64 6.45
N GLN A 11 -7.21 12.18 6.89
CA GLN A 11 -7.52 12.48 8.29
C GLN A 11 -8.13 11.30 9.06
N GLY A 12 -8.58 10.25 8.36
CA GLY A 12 -9.28 9.12 8.99
C GLY A 12 -10.75 9.41 9.32
N ASN A 13 -11.37 10.43 8.70
CA ASN A 13 -12.76 10.81 8.96
C ASN A 13 -13.73 9.84 8.28
N CYS A 14 -14.00 8.70 8.94
CA CYS A 14 -14.78 7.60 8.37
C CYS A 14 -16.22 8.00 8.03
N ILE A 15 -16.88 8.85 8.81
CA ILE A 15 -18.24 9.35 8.53
C ILE A 15 -18.26 10.04 7.17
N LYS A 16 -17.35 11.00 6.97
CA LYS A 16 -17.27 11.74 5.71
C LYS A 16 -16.88 10.85 4.53
N ILE A 17 -16.05 9.84 4.76
CA ILE A 17 -15.70 8.84 3.73
C ILE A 17 -16.96 8.06 3.33
N GLN A 18 -17.76 7.58 4.28
CA GLN A 18 -19.00 6.83 3.98
C GLN A 18 -19.99 7.66 3.16
N ASP A 19 -20.18 8.93 3.52
CA ASP A 19 -21.11 9.83 2.82
C ASP A 19 -20.68 10.10 1.36
N LEU A 20 -19.37 10.22 1.13
CA LEU A 20 -18.84 10.62 -0.17
C LEU A 20 -18.47 9.44 -1.07
N LEU A 21 -18.10 8.28 -0.51
CA LEU A 21 -17.59 7.12 -1.25
C LEU A 21 -18.50 6.65 -2.41
N PRO A 22 -19.85 6.59 -2.27
CA PRO A 22 -20.73 6.16 -3.37
C PRO A 22 -20.56 7.00 -4.64
N GLN A 23 -20.15 8.26 -4.51
CA GLN A 23 -20.06 9.21 -5.62
C GLN A 23 -18.68 9.19 -6.30
N ILE A 24 -17.65 8.63 -5.65
CA ILE A 24 -16.23 8.83 -6.02
C ILE A 24 -15.36 7.58 -5.84
N SER A 25 -15.97 6.40 -5.71
CA SER A 25 -15.30 5.12 -5.44
C SER A 25 -14.14 4.79 -6.38
N SER A 26 -14.17 5.24 -7.63
CA SER A 26 -13.11 5.04 -8.63
C SER A 26 -12.28 6.28 -8.96
N LYS A 27 -12.59 7.44 -8.35
CA LYS A 27 -11.91 8.71 -8.65
C LYS A 27 -10.51 8.76 -8.08
N ARG A 28 -9.71 9.66 -8.67
CA ARG A 28 -8.31 9.87 -8.33
C ARG A 28 -8.05 11.34 -8.18
N GLU A 29 -7.19 11.66 -7.23
CA GLU A 29 -6.74 13.01 -6.98
C GLU A 29 -6.21 13.65 -8.27
N SER A 30 -6.83 14.76 -8.64
CA SER A 30 -6.50 15.52 -9.85
C SER A 30 -5.75 16.80 -9.55
N ARG A 31 -5.69 17.24 -8.27
CA ARG A 31 -4.86 18.38 -7.86
C ARG A 31 -3.44 18.19 -8.39
N GLU A 32 -2.96 19.17 -9.15
CA GLU A 32 -1.55 19.34 -9.43
C GLU A 32 -0.82 19.43 -8.07
N PHE A 33 0.41 18.91 -7.94
CA PHE A 33 1.21 18.74 -6.70
C PHE A 33 1.31 17.29 -6.16
N TYR A 34 1.77 17.19 -4.90
CA TYR A 34 2.02 15.96 -4.17
C TYR A 34 0.78 15.06 -4.20
N PHE A 35 0.98 13.77 -4.49
CA PHE A 35 -0.07 12.74 -4.52
C PHE A 35 -1.03 12.74 -5.72
N GLN A 36 -0.75 13.48 -6.80
CA GLN A 36 -1.54 13.38 -8.03
C GLN A 36 -1.71 11.91 -8.48
N GLY A 37 -2.94 11.50 -8.76
CA GLY A 37 -3.27 10.13 -9.15
C GLY A 37 -3.48 9.15 -7.99
N PHE A 38 -3.43 9.61 -6.73
CA PHE A 38 -3.85 8.82 -5.57
C PHE A 38 -5.35 8.54 -5.60
N ALA A 39 -5.75 7.37 -5.10
CA ALA A 39 -7.12 7.07 -4.72
C ALA A 39 -7.23 7.22 -3.20
N GLY A 40 -8.45 7.19 -2.64
CA GLY A 40 -8.67 7.30 -1.20
C GLY A 40 -7.82 6.29 -0.39
N ILE A 41 -7.77 5.03 -0.82
CA ILE A 41 -7.01 3.97 -0.15
C ILE A 41 -5.51 4.25 -0.11
N HIS A 42 -4.96 4.95 -1.11
CA HIS A 42 -3.54 5.33 -1.11
C HIS A 42 -3.26 6.37 -0.02
N TYR A 43 -4.16 7.33 0.19
CA TYR A 43 -4.05 8.28 1.30
C TYR A 43 -4.15 7.58 2.65
N ALA A 44 -5.18 6.76 2.86
CA ALA A 44 -5.35 6.03 4.12
C ALA A 44 -4.13 5.15 4.45
N ALA A 45 -3.59 4.43 3.45
CA ALA A 45 -2.38 3.63 3.59
C ALA A 45 -1.12 4.45 3.84
N TYR A 46 -0.94 5.58 3.12
CA TYR A 46 0.22 6.45 3.26
C TYR A 46 0.26 7.14 4.63
N TYR A 47 -0.89 7.59 5.14
CA TYR A 47 -0.99 8.29 6.42
C TYR A 47 -1.17 7.35 7.62
N GLY A 48 -1.57 6.09 7.39
CA GLY A 48 -1.74 5.08 8.43
C GLY A 48 -3.10 5.14 9.13
N GLN A 49 -4.12 5.60 8.42
CA GLN A 49 -5.50 5.67 8.93
C GLN A 49 -6.16 4.31 8.77
N LEU A 50 -6.01 3.43 9.78
CA LEU A 50 -6.41 2.03 9.68
C LEU A 50 -7.92 1.87 9.40
N GLU A 51 -8.77 2.55 10.15
CA GLU A 51 -10.23 2.44 10.05
C GLU A 51 -10.72 2.91 8.68
N ALA A 52 -10.17 4.04 8.20
CA ALA A 52 -10.43 4.54 6.85
C ALA A 52 -9.94 3.56 5.78
N PHE A 53 -8.76 2.95 5.99
CA PHE A 53 -8.20 1.95 5.09
C PHE A 53 -9.11 0.73 4.99
N GLN A 54 -9.58 0.21 6.12
CA GLN A 54 -10.48 -0.94 6.20
C GLN A 54 -11.77 -0.69 5.42
N LEU A 55 -12.40 0.47 5.65
CA LEU A 55 -13.62 0.90 4.95
C LEU A 55 -13.40 0.97 3.43
N LEU A 56 -12.26 1.51 2.99
CA LEU A 56 -11.95 1.66 1.56
C LEU A 56 -11.49 0.36 0.89
N PHE A 57 -11.09 -0.64 1.68
CA PHE A 57 -10.37 -1.81 1.17
C PHE A 57 -11.17 -2.55 0.10
N ASP A 58 -12.42 -2.87 0.37
CA ASP A 58 -13.22 -3.68 -0.57
C ASP A 58 -13.59 -2.94 -1.85
N HIS A 59 -13.58 -1.61 -1.82
CA HIS A 59 -13.86 -0.78 -2.98
C HIS A 59 -12.60 -0.47 -3.80
N GLN A 60 -11.43 -0.37 -3.15
CA GLN A 60 -10.25 0.24 -3.77
C GLN A 60 -8.96 -0.59 -3.66
N LYS A 61 -8.95 -1.80 -3.08
CA LYS A 61 -7.74 -2.65 -2.91
C LYS A 61 -6.96 -2.93 -4.20
N HIS A 62 -7.60 -2.86 -5.37
CA HIS A 62 -6.96 -3.06 -6.67
C HIS A 62 -6.38 -1.80 -7.30
N MET A 63 -6.69 -0.63 -6.73
CA MET A 63 -6.18 0.63 -7.22
C MET A 63 -4.66 0.65 -7.09
N LYS A 64 -4.03 1.16 -8.14
CA LYS A 64 -2.59 1.45 -8.19
C LYS A 64 -2.40 2.91 -8.49
N THR A 65 -1.30 3.50 -8.04
CA THR A 65 -0.93 4.87 -8.40
C THR A 65 -0.70 4.97 -9.91
N ILE A 66 -1.10 6.08 -10.53
CA ILE A 66 -0.99 6.26 -11.99
C ILE A 66 0.25 7.07 -12.37
N ASN A 67 0.58 8.06 -11.56
CA ASN A 67 1.71 8.96 -11.79
C ASN A 67 2.87 8.59 -10.87
N GLU A 68 4.04 9.11 -11.23
CA GLU A 68 5.16 9.23 -10.30
C GLU A 68 4.78 10.16 -9.14
N ILE A 69 5.21 9.84 -7.93
CA ILE A 69 4.71 10.51 -6.73
C ILE A 69 5.88 11.07 -5.96
N MET A 70 5.80 12.37 -5.70
CA MET A 70 6.71 13.04 -4.80
C MET A 70 6.21 12.87 -3.36
N VAL A 71 7.00 12.23 -2.51
CA VAL A 71 6.70 12.04 -1.09
C VAL A 71 7.77 12.70 -0.23
N VAL A 72 7.35 13.44 0.79
CA VAL A 72 8.27 14.08 1.73
C VAL A 72 8.60 13.07 2.83
N SER A 73 9.87 12.73 2.96
CA SER A 73 10.32 11.91 4.09
C SER A 73 10.42 12.77 5.34
N LYS A 74 9.54 12.53 6.32
CA LYS A 74 9.60 13.22 7.62
C LYS A 74 10.92 13.03 8.36
N GLN A 75 11.67 11.98 8.04
CA GLN A 75 12.92 11.65 8.72
C GLN A 75 14.13 12.43 8.20
N HIS A 76 14.07 12.96 6.98
CA HIS A 76 15.26 13.46 6.33
C HIS A 76 15.07 14.73 5.50
N ASP A 77 13.88 15.35 5.55
CA ASP A 77 13.59 16.63 4.90
C ASP A 77 13.89 16.68 3.38
N TYR A 78 13.90 15.51 2.73
CA TYR A 78 14.02 15.42 1.28
C TYR A 78 12.79 14.76 0.64
N ILE A 79 12.55 15.16 -0.60
CA ILE A 79 11.47 14.67 -1.44
C ILE A 79 11.99 13.43 -2.18
N HIS A 80 11.38 12.28 -1.94
CA HIS A 80 11.61 11.10 -2.75
C HIS A 80 10.62 11.04 -3.89
N SER A 81 11.12 10.68 -5.06
CA SER A 81 10.25 10.24 -6.13
C SER A 81 9.96 8.74 -5.99
N LEU A 82 8.68 8.38 -6.02
CA LEU A 82 8.21 7.01 -6.05
C LEU A 82 7.66 6.67 -7.43
N PRO A 83 8.01 5.49 -7.98
CA PRO A 83 7.56 5.11 -9.30
C PRO A 83 6.03 4.95 -9.34
N PRO A 84 5.41 5.04 -10.53
CA PRO A 84 3.99 4.76 -10.68
C PRO A 84 3.67 3.28 -10.42
N LYS A 85 2.37 2.96 -10.40
CA LYS A 85 1.82 1.61 -10.25
C LYS A 85 2.16 0.96 -8.90
N LEU A 86 2.25 1.77 -7.85
CA LEU A 86 2.31 1.29 -6.47
C LEU A 86 0.91 0.95 -5.97
N ASN A 87 0.77 -0.16 -5.26
CA ASN A 87 -0.45 -0.50 -4.55
C ASN A 87 -0.41 0.06 -3.12
N CYS A 88 -1.53 -0.09 -2.40
CA CYS A 88 -1.65 0.43 -1.04
C CYS A 88 -0.72 -0.26 -0.02
N LEU A 89 -0.38 -1.54 -0.20
CA LEU A 89 0.61 -2.24 0.64
C LEU A 89 2.00 -1.62 0.50
N GLU A 90 2.45 -1.38 -0.73
CA GLU A 90 3.75 -0.80 -1.01
C GLU A 90 3.86 0.61 -0.38
N LEU A 91 2.80 1.41 -0.46
CA LEU A 91 2.74 2.74 0.18
C LEU A 91 2.79 2.66 1.71
N ALA A 92 2.08 1.70 2.31
CA ALA A 92 2.10 1.47 3.75
C ALA A 92 3.51 1.09 4.24
N ILE A 93 4.22 0.24 3.49
CA ILE A 93 5.60 -0.17 3.79
C ILE A 93 6.56 1.01 3.71
N ILE A 94 6.49 1.80 2.63
CA ILE A 94 7.34 2.98 2.44
C ILE A 94 7.21 3.96 3.61
N ASN A 95 5.98 4.16 4.12
CA ASN A 95 5.70 5.13 5.18
C ASN A 95 5.62 4.53 6.58
N ALA A 96 6.11 3.30 6.71
CA ALA A 96 6.18 2.57 7.95
C ALA A 96 4.85 2.44 8.73
N LYS A 97 3.74 2.19 8.02
CA LYS A 97 2.39 2.10 8.62
C LYS A 97 2.08 0.69 9.09
N LEU A 98 2.67 0.30 10.21
CA LEU A 98 2.64 -1.07 10.74
C LEU A 98 1.23 -1.66 10.86
N GLU A 99 0.26 -0.91 11.40
CA GLU A 99 -1.10 -1.44 11.60
C GLU A 99 -1.83 -1.73 10.28
N VAL A 100 -1.63 -0.88 9.27
CA VAL A 100 -2.15 -1.14 7.91
C VAL A 100 -1.46 -2.36 7.31
N ILE A 101 -0.14 -2.51 7.48
CA ILE A 101 0.60 -3.66 6.97
C ILE A 101 0.11 -4.96 7.65
N LYS A 102 -0.06 -4.95 8.97
CA LYS A 102 -0.61 -6.09 9.73
C LYS A 102 -1.99 -6.49 9.22
N TYR A 103 -2.89 -5.52 9.07
CA TYR A 103 -4.23 -5.77 8.55
C TYR A 103 -4.20 -6.41 7.15
N ILE A 104 -3.40 -5.86 6.24
CA ILE A 104 -3.23 -6.44 4.91
C ILE A 104 -2.65 -7.86 5.00
N SER A 105 -1.66 -8.12 5.87
CA SER A 105 -1.10 -9.46 6.10
C SER A 105 -2.15 -10.47 6.57
N THR A 106 -3.04 -10.07 7.49
CA THR A 106 -4.14 -10.94 7.95
C THR A 106 -5.09 -11.28 6.79
N ILE A 107 -5.38 -10.33 5.91
CA ILE A 107 -6.19 -10.61 4.71
C ILE A 107 -5.43 -11.47 3.70
N PHE A 108 -4.12 -11.27 3.54
CA PHE A 108 -3.30 -12.09 2.65
C PHE A 108 -3.30 -13.56 3.06
N GLN A 109 -3.25 -13.85 4.35
CA GLN A 109 -3.36 -15.24 4.85
C GLN A 109 -4.63 -15.92 4.33
N GLN A 110 -5.67 -15.14 4.03
CA GLN A 110 -6.91 -15.61 3.43
C GLN A 110 -6.89 -15.55 1.89
N ASN A 111 -6.10 -14.65 1.28
CA ASN A 111 -6.13 -14.32 -0.16
C ASN A 111 -4.78 -13.89 -0.75
N TYR A 112 -3.82 -14.83 -0.82
CA TYR A 112 -2.41 -14.61 -1.20
C TYR A 112 -2.16 -13.90 -2.55
N GLY A 113 -3.05 -14.06 -3.53
CA GLY A 113 -2.85 -13.58 -4.90
C GLY A 113 -3.08 -12.07 -5.13
N LEU A 114 -3.47 -11.31 -4.12
CA LEU A 114 -4.07 -9.99 -4.38
C LEU A 114 -3.05 -8.89 -4.75
N PHE A 115 -1.86 -8.89 -4.15
CA PHE A 115 -0.93 -7.75 -4.27
C PHE A 115 0.43 -8.06 -4.93
N LEU A 116 0.90 -9.31 -4.91
CA LEU A 116 2.25 -9.71 -5.37
C LEU A 116 2.19 -10.79 -6.45
N LYS A 117 1.45 -10.51 -7.52
CA LYS A 117 1.15 -11.46 -8.60
C LYS A 117 2.37 -11.84 -9.44
N ASN A 118 3.33 -10.94 -9.61
CA ASN A 118 4.46 -11.16 -10.52
C ASN A 118 5.84 -10.94 -9.87
N LYS A 119 6.88 -11.47 -10.52
CA LYS A 119 8.28 -11.39 -10.09
C LYS A 119 8.76 -9.94 -9.90
N THR A 120 8.30 -9.04 -10.76
CA THR A 120 8.64 -7.60 -10.70
C THR A 120 8.12 -6.95 -9.41
N GLN A 121 6.87 -7.21 -9.03
CA GLN A 121 6.28 -6.70 -7.79
C GLN A 121 7.00 -7.25 -6.55
N LYS A 122 7.34 -8.55 -6.55
CA LYS A 122 8.12 -9.17 -5.46
C LYS A 122 9.51 -8.53 -5.32
N ARG A 123 10.22 -8.36 -6.43
CA ARG A 123 11.55 -7.70 -6.44
C ARG A 123 11.45 -6.26 -5.95
N ARG A 124 10.43 -5.52 -6.41
CA ARG A 124 10.18 -4.15 -5.98
C ARG A 124 9.88 -4.06 -4.48
N LEU A 125 9.05 -4.96 -3.95
CA LEU A 125 8.78 -5.03 -2.52
C LEU A 125 10.07 -5.23 -1.71
N ILE A 126 10.93 -6.16 -2.12
CA ILE A 126 12.23 -6.40 -1.46
C ILE A 126 13.10 -5.14 -1.48
N GLN A 127 13.17 -4.44 -2.61
CA GLN A 127 13.91 -3.19 -2.73
C GLN A 127 13.34 -2.08 -1.83
N LEU A 128 12.01 -1.99 -1.69
CA LEU A 128 11.37 -1.04 -0.79
C LEU A 128 11.66 -1.37 0.68
N LEU A 129 11.68 -2.65 1.04
CA LEU A 129 12.03 -3.09 2.39
C LEU A 129 13.47 -2.72 2.74
N GLN A 130 14.43 -3.01 1.86
CA GLN A 130 15.85 -2.69 2.10
C GLN A 130 16.11 -1.21 2.38
N LYS A 131 15.22 -0.31 1.93
CA LYS A 131 15.31 1.14 2.17
C LYS A 131 14.50 1.62 3.37
N GLY A 132 13.70 0.76 3.99
CA GLY A 132 12.69 1.11 5.00
C GLY A 132 13.15 0.88 6.44
N ASN A 133 12.21 1.06 7.38
CA ASN A 133 12.42 0.87 8.82
C ASN A 133 12.73 -0.60 9.17
N ASN A 134 13.80 -0.85 9.93
CA ASN A 134 14.25 -2.20 10.36
C ASN A 134 13.15 -3.06 11.01
N GLN A 135 12.24 -2.47 11.79
CA GLN A 135 11.13 -3.20 12.41
C GLN A 135 10.15 -3.73 11.36
N ILE A 136 9.87 -2.93 10.33
CA ILE A 136 8.97 -3.30 9.24
C ILE A 136 9.64 -4.26 8.28
N GLN A 137 10.94 -4.10 8.05
CA GLN A 137 11.73 -5.09 7.33
C GLN A 137 11.59 -6.47 7.96
N LYS A 138 11.85 -6.58 9.28
CA LYS A 138 11.72 -7.83 10.02
C LYS A 138 10.31 -8.39 9.93
N PHE A 139 9.30 -7.57 10.20
CA PHE A 139 7.90 -7.99 10.14
C PHE A 139 7.50 -8.49 8.74
N VAL A 140 7.77 -7.71 7.69
CA VAL A 140 7.39 -8.10 6.32
C VAL A 140 8.18 -9.33 5.86
N GLN A 141 9.44 -9.45 6.26
CA GLN A 141 10.24 -10.63 5.93
C GLN A 141 9.65 -11.90 6.56
N GLN A 142 9.31 -11.87 7.85
CA GLN A 142 8.71 -12.98 8.57
C GLN A 142 7.29 -13.28 8.10
N GLU A 143 6.41 -12.27 8.11
CA GLU A 143 4.99 -12.49 7.93
C GLU A 143 4.57 -12.55 6.46
N ILE A 144 5.26 -11.84 5.55
CA ILE A 144 4.83 -11.78 4.15
C ILE A 144 5.71 -12.67 3.29
N LEU A 145 7.04 -12.55 3.39
CA LEU A 145 7.95 -13.26 2.49
C LEU A 145 8.10 -14.75 2.80
N GLU A 146 8.11 -15.17 4.07
CA GLU A 146 8.19 -16.60 4.41
C GLU A 146 6.95 -17.38 3.96
N GLN A 147 5.76 -16.77 4.05
CA GLN A 147 4.53 -17.38 3.57
C GLN A 147 4.58 -17.69 2.05
N PHE A 148 5.27 -16.87 1.25
CA PHE A 148 5.50 -17.17 -0.18
C PHE A 148 6.46 -18.34 -0.41
N LYS A 149 7.42 -18.58 0.48
CA LYS A 149 8.33 -19.74 0.37
C LYS A 149 7.57 -21.03 0.61
N VAL A 150 6.68 -21.06 1.61
CA VAL A 150 5.86 -22.23 1.97
C VAL A 150 4.93 -22.66 0.82
N GLN A 151 4.31 -21.71 0.11
CA GLN A 151 3.42 -22.04 -1.01
C GLN A 151 4.17 -22.68 -2.19
N LYS A 152 5.43 -22.26 -2.43
CA LYS A 152 6.26 -22.79 -3.51
C LYS A 152 6.67 -24.26 -3.30
N VAL A 153 6.72 -24.73 -2.05
CA VAL A 153 6.99 -26.13 -1.70
C VAL A 153 5.79 -27.02 -2.04
N LYS A 154 4.56 -26.49 -1.97
CA LYS A 154 3.33 -27.24 -2.28
C LYS A 154 3.04 -27.34 -3.78
N ASP A 155 3.43 -26.36 -4.58
CA ASP A 155 3.13 -26.29 -6.02
C ASP A 155 4.24 -26.88 -6.94
N GLY A 156 5.15 -27.69 -6.39
CA GLY A 156 6.07 -28.54 -7.16
C GLY A 156 7.11 -27.84 -8.05
N SER A 157 7.22 -26.51 -8.04
CA SER A 157 8.17 -25.75 -8.85
C SER A 157 9.21 -25.01 -7.99
N LEU A 158 10.31 -25.70 -7.72
CA LEU A 158 11.54 -25.10 -7.20
C LEU A 158 12.08 -24.09 -8.22
N LEU A 159 12.33 -22.86 -7.74
CA LEU A 159 13.49 -22.02 -8.06
C LEU A 159 13.22 -20.59 -7.60
N CYS A 160 13.72 -20.24 -6.42
CA CYS A 160 14.41 -18.98 -6.22
C CYS A 160 15.43 -19.24 -5.12
N GLU A 161 16.60 -19.75 -5.51
CA GLU A 161 17.80 -19.55 -4.73
C GLU A 161 17.99 -18.04 -4.57
N PHE A 162 18.10 -17.60 -3.32
CA PHE A 162 18.55 -16.28 -2.98
C PHE A 162 20.07 -16.37 -2.84
N GLN A 163 20.77 -16.16 -3.96
CA GLN A 163 22.14 -15.66 -3.99
C GLN A 163 22.12 -14.33 -4.74
#